data_AF-A0A7C6BM71-F1
#
_entry.id   AF-A0A7C6BM71-F1
#
_cell.length_a   1.000
_cell.length_b   1.000
_cell.length_c   1.000
_cell.angle_alpha   90.00
_cell.angle_beta   90.00
_cell.angle_gamma   90.00
#
_symmetry.space_group_name_H-M   'P 1'
#
loop_
_entity.id
_entity.type
_entity.pdbx_description
1 polymer ?
#
loop_
_entity_poly.entity_id
_entity_poly.type
_entity_poly.pdbx_seq_one_letter_code
_entity_poly.pdbx_strand_id
1 'polypeptide(L)'
;MKKAYDVIIIGGGVVGCAIAWFLSHFDLKILLLERELDVCCGISKANTGIIHSRSYLTPGTVKGELHQRALSWFPKIEKELDFHPSVTGALTVAFNQDDLNYLKSLKNIGKYDDAEILSPQESLLLEPNLSDRIVATYYDPRAAVASPFRLTLAFAEGAALNGVEFHFDSSVEGFDHQGKKIIVHTPNENYEASYVVNAAGLSSAKIAKKSGDQIPVFSTFKGEYFLLDKESQGLVKKILYPVPNSLSKGILVSPTPEGNILAGPNFESSCADDTSTTSQGLNEVRAGAQKLVPRFPFNQTIQIFAGIRPTLPERDFLIFVSKKHPGLIHLCGIESPGLTASPGIAEYVGELLIQQGLSLKEKDQIIFRKAFPVFHDCDWKKREELIAQDPDWGQIVCRCEEVTLAEVKYALRMNPPARTMDGLKRRIRVTAGRCQGSFCQMHLPSIVMNLLNIGIQDLLKSDKNSNLLVGKTKKVVNTHATPH
;
A
#
# COMPACT_ATOMS: atom_id res chain seq x y z
N MET A 1 12.53 -27.14 -18.55
CA MET A 1 12.78 -27.64 -17.17
C MET A 1 11.95 -26.80 -16.23
N LYS A 2 11.24 -27.40 -15.26
CA LYS A 2 10.49 -26.64 -14.24
C LYS A 2 11.48 -25.96 -13.31
N LYS A 3 11.27 -24.67 -12.98
CA LYS A 3 12.08 -23.99 -11.97
C LYS A 3 11.54 -24.36 -10.59
N ALA A 4 12.39 -25.00 -9.78
CA ALA A 4 12.05 -25.39 -8.42
C ALA A 4 12.40 -24.28 -7.42
N TYR A 5 11.51 -24.07 -6.45
CA TYR A 5 11.60 -23.14 -5.33
C TYR A 5 11.25 -23.83 -4.01
N ASP A 6 11.64 -23.25 -2.90
CA ASP A 6 11.18 -23.69 -1.59
C ASP A 6 9.80 -23.09 -1.30
N VAL A 7 9.65 -21.80 -1.57
CA VAL A 7 8.39 -21.06 -1.34
C VAL A 7 8.03 -20.22 -2.57
N ILE A 8 6.79 -20.34 -3.05
CA ILE A 8 6.19 -19.39 -3.99
C ILE A 8 5.17 -18.52 -3.26
N ILE A 9 5.23 -17.21 -3.44
CA ILE A 9 4.27 -16.24 -2.90
C ILE A 9 3.46 -15.67 -4.06
N ILE A 10 2.14 -15.66 -3.94
CA ILE A 10 1.22 -15.17 -4.97
C ILE A 10 0.66 -13.82 -4.53
N GLY A 11 1.02 -12.75 -5.24
CA GLY A 11 0.57 -11.38 -5.02
C GLY A 11 1.67 -10.47 -4.48
N GLY A 12 1.98 -9.40 -5.21
CA GLY A 12 2.93 -8.34 -4.89
C GLY A 12 2.30 -7.14 -4.17
N GLY A 13 1.25 -7.37 -3.39
CA GLY A 13 0.74 -6.38 -2.44
C GLY A 13 1.60 -6.28 -1.18
N VAL A 14 1.25 -5.37 -0.25
CA VAL A 14 2.00 -5.16 0.99
C VAL A 14 2.18 -6.44 1.81
N VAL A 15 1.17 -7.30 1.86
CA VAL A 15 1.22 -8.58 2.59
C VAL A 15 2.19 -9.56 1.94
N GLY A 16 2.09 -9.76 0.63
CA GLY A 16 3.01 -10.67 -0.09
C GLY A 16 4.45 -10.18 -0.08
N CYS A 17 4.68 -8.86 -0.20
CA CYS A 17 6.01 -8.28 -0.08
C CYS A 17 6.56 -8.41 1.36
N ALA A 18 5.74 -8.22 2.39
CA ALA A 18 6.16 -8.43 3.77
C ALA A 18 6.54 -9.89 4.06
N ILE A 19 5.77 -10.86 3.52
CA ILE A 19 6.09 -12.30 3.61
C ILE A 19 7.41 -12.59 2.89
N ALA A 20 7.60 -12.04 1.68
CA ALA A 20 8.84 -12.19 0.92
C ALA A 20 10.04 -11.65 1.70
N TRP A 21 9.93 -10.46 2.28
CA TRP A 21 10.99 -9.85 3.07
C TRP A 21 11.29 -10.66 4.34
N PHE A 22 10.27 -11.05 5.10
CA PHE A 22 10.44 -11.90 6.28
C PHE A 22 11.17 -13.19 5.93
N LEU A 23 10.69 -13.93 4.91
CA LEU A 23 11.29 -15.20 4.50
C LEU A 23 12.70 -15.04 3.90
N SER A 24 13.03 -13.87 3.35
CA SER A 24 14.36 -13.61 2.76
C SER A 24 15.51 -13.62 3.79
N HIS A 25 15.19 -13.56 5.08
CA HIS A 25 16.14 -13.73 6.18
C HIS A 25 16.67 -15.16 6.32
N PHE A 26 15.99 -16.13 5.70
CA PHE A 26 16.29 -17.55 5.80
C PHE A 26 16.83 -18.09 4.47
N ASP A 27 17.67 -19.13 4.54
CA ASP A 27 18.31 -19.80 3.41
C ASP A 27 17.29 -20.60 2.58
N LEU A 28 16.50 -19.85 1.81
CA LEU A 28 15.39 -20.34 1.00
C LEU A 28 15.46 -19.76 -0.40
N LYS A 29 15.10 -20.57 -1.40
CA LYS A 29 14.85 -20.09 -2.75
C LYS A 29 13.39 -19.69 -2.90
N ILE A 30 13.15 -18.39 -3.03
CA ILE A 30 11.79 -17.80 -2.97
C ILE A 30 11.47 -17.11 -4.29
N LEU A 31 10.24 -17.31 -4.78
CA LEU A 31 9.68 -16.59 -5.92
C LEU A 31 8.38 -15.90 -5.55
N LEU A 32 8.25 -14.62 -5.90
CA LEU A 32 7.00 -13.89 -5.85
C LEU A 32 6.41 -13.76 -7.27
N LEU A 33 5.17 -14.22 -7.44
CA LEU A 33 4.37 -14.07 -8.66
C LEU A 33 3.36 -12.93 -8.51
N GLU A 34 3.45 -11.91 -9.36
CA GLU A 34 2.51 -10.80 -9.44
C GLU A 34 1.86 -10.78 -10.82
N ARG A 35 0.52 -10.67 -10.86
CA ARG A 35 -0.25 -10.64 -12.11
C ARG A 35 -0.11 -9.30 -12.84
N GLU A 36 0.16 -8.23 -12.09
CA GLU A 36 0.36 -6.88 -12.63
C GLU A 36 1.82 -6.68 -13.05
N LEU A 37 2.13 -5.53 -13.65
CA LEU A 37 3.49 -5.22 -14.13
C LEU A 37 4.45 -4.74 -13.04
N ASP A 38 3.98 -4.60 -11.80
CA ASP A 38 4.73 -4.01 -10.70
C ASP A 38 4.08 -4.39 -9.36
N VAL A 39 4.83 -4.24 -8.26
CA VAL A 39 4.28 -4.38 -6.90
C VAL A 39 3.36 -3.21 -6.56
N CYS A 40 2.53 -3.39 -5.54
CA CYS A 40 1.60 -2.37 -5.06
C CYS A 40 0.62 -1.87 -6.15
N CYS A 41 0.19 -2.75 -7.07
CA CYS A 41 -0.77 -2.40 -8.13
C CYS A 41 -2.24 -2.64 -7.73
N GLY A 42 -2.48 -3.50 -6.75
CA GLY A 42 -3.82 -3.78 -6.21
C GLY A 42 -4.25 -2.83 -5.07
N ILE A 43 -5.03 -3.36 -4.13
CA ILE A 43 -5.64 -2.59 -3.02
C ILE A 43 -4.61 -1.93 -2.08
N SER A 44 -3.38 -2.43 -2.04
CA SER A 44 -2.28 -1.83 -1.24
C SER A 44 -1.99 -0.38 -1.62
N LYS A 45 -2.38 0.06 -2.83
CA LYS A 45 -2.13 1.41 -3.34
C LYS A 45 -3.23 2.41 -2.97
N ALA A 46 -4.39 1.94 -2.51
CA ALA A 46 -5.59 2.74 -2.31
C ALA A 46 -6.11 2.58 -0.88
N ASN A 47 -5.43 3.23 0.06
CA ASN A 47 -5.81 3.27 1.47
C ASN A 47 -5.27 4.56 2.12
N THR A 48 -5.61 4.76 3.39
CA THR A 48 -5.26 5.99 4.13
C THR A 48 -3.80 6.06 4.57
N GLY A 49 -3.03 4.97 4.47
CA GLY A 49 -1.61 4.98 4.86
C GLY A 49 -1.41 5.10 6.37
N ILE A 50 -2.26 4.47 7.19
CA ILE A 50 -2.16 4.59 8.66
C ILE A 50 -1.46 3.37 9.25
N ILE A 51 -0.52 3.62 10.16
CA ILE A 51 0.02 2.65 11.11
C ILE A 51 -0.77 2.82 12.41
N HIS A 52 -1.76 1.95 12.61
CA HIS A 52 -2.64 2.01 13.77
C HIS A 52 -1.90 1.61 15.04
N SER A 53 -2.06 2.35 16.13
CA SER A 53 -1.56 1.95 17.44
C SER A 53 -2.44 0.88 18.10
N ARG A 54 -2.13 0.55 19.35
CA ARG A 54 -2.93 -0.33 20.21
C ARG A 54 -4.35 0.19 20.48
N SER A 55 -4.61 1.48 20.35
CA SER A 55 -5.94 2.08 20.55
C SER A 55 -7.00 1.54 19.58
N TYR A 56 -6.58 0.98 18.44
CA TYR A 56 -7.48 0.49 17.39
C TYR A 56 -7.45 -1.04 17.24
N LEU A 57 -6.96 -1.75 18.25
CA LEU A 57 -6.97 -3.21 18.28
C LEU A 57 -8.40 -3.77 18.27
N THR A 58 -8.51 -4.99 17.79
CA THR A 58 -9.77 -5.76 17.81
C THR A 58 -9.53 -7.05 18.59
N PRO A 59 -9.60 -7.01 19.94
CA PRO A 59 -9.27 -8.16 20.78
C PRO A 59 -10.10 -9.40 20.44
N GLY A 60 -9.51 -10.58 20.59
CA GLY A 60 -10.18 -11.86 20.34
C GLY A 60 -10.34 -12.22 18.86
N THR A 61 -9.68 -11.50 17.95
CA THR A 61 -9.69 -11.76 16.51
C THR A 61 -8.27 -12.00 15.99
N VAL A 62 -8.14 -12.76 14.90
CA VAL A 62 -6.86 -13.01 14.23
C VAL A 62 -6.23 -11.69 13.79
N LYS A 63 -7.02 -10.78 13.19
CA LYS A 63 -6.51 -9.46 12.77
C LYS A 63 -6.00 -8.62 13.93
N GLY A 64 -6.64 -8.68 15.09
CA GLY A 64 -6.20 -7.97 16.29
C GLY A 64 -4.90 -8.51 16.85
N GLU A 65 -4.75 -9.84 16.87
CA GLU A 65 -3.50 -10.50 17.25
C GLU A 65 -2.35 -10.13 16.31
N LEU A 66 -2.56 -10.25 15.01
CA LEU A 66 -1.51 -9.98 14.01
C LEU A 66 -1.18 -8.48 13.91
N HIS A 67 -2.15 -7.60 14.13
CA HIS A 67 -1.90 -6.17 14.32
C HIS A 67 -0.98 -5.94 15.53
N GLN A 68 -1.28 -6.56 16.67
CA GLN A 68 -0.44 -6.40 17.86
C GLN A 68 0.99 -6.91 17.64
N ARG A 69 1.16 -8.08 17.00
CA ARG A 69 2.48 -8.61 16.63
C ARG A 69 3.22 -7.65 15.71
N ALA A 70 2.54 -7.10 14.70
CA ALA A 70 3.17 -6.21 13.74
C ALA A 70 3.79 -4.94 14.36
N LEU A 71 3.26 -4.45 15.48
CA LEU A 71 3.81 -3.27 16.15
C LEU A 71 5.26 -3.47 16.63
N SER A 72 5.67 -4.67 17.03
CA SER A 72 7.04 -4.95 17.45
C SER A 72 8.03 -5.02 16.27
N TRP A 73 7.54 -5.11 15.04
CA TRP A 73 8.37 -5.18 13.84
C TRP A 73 8.82 -3.82 13.33
N PHE A 74 8.15 -2.72 13.68
CA PHE A 74 8.49 -1.40 13.15
C PHE A 74 9.92 -0.93 13.46
N PRO A 75 10.49 -1.13 14.66
CA PRO A 75 11.90 -0.82 14.90
C PRO A 75 12.86 -1.62 14.00
N LYS A 76 12.51 -2.87 13.67
CA LYS A 76 13.30 -3.69 12.74
C LYS A 76 13.13 -3.21 11.30
N ILE A 77 11.92 -2.82 10.89
CA ILE A 77 11.64 -2.22 9.58
C ILE A 77 12.44 -0.92 9.40
N GLU A 78 12.45 -0.03 10.39
CA GLU A 78 13.23 1.21 10.35
C GLU A 78 14.73 0.93 10.15
N LYS A 79 15.27 -0.04 10.91
CA LYS A 79 16.69 -0.41 10.86
C LYS A 79 17.08 -1.07 9.54
N GLU A 80 16.30 -2.04 9.08
CA GLU A 80 16.69 -2.96 8.01
C GLU A 80 16.19 -2.53 6.63
N LEU A 81 15.13 -1.73 6.58
CA LEU A 81 14.53 -1.23 5.35
C LEU A 81 14.68 0.28 5.17
N ASP A 82 15.21 0.99 6.17
CA ASP A 82 15.35 2.44 6.16
C ASP A 82 14.01 3.11 5.82
N PHE A 83 12.95 2.65 6.48
CA PHE A 83 11.59 3.11 6.30
C PHE A 83 11.03 3.58 7.63
N HIS A 84 10.73 4.88 7.71
CA HIS A 84 10.33 5.56 8.95
C HIS A 84 8.90 6.09 8.81
N PRO A 85 7.90 5.46 9.44
CA PRO A 85 6.57 6.05 9.57
C PRO A 85 6.63 7.41 10.28
N SER A 86 5.81 8.37 9.85
CA SER A 86 5.70 9.65 10.52
C SER A 86 4.76 9.54 11.70
N VAL A 87 5.29 9.50 12.92
CA VAL A 87 4.49 9.52 14.15
C VAL A 87 3.83 10.90 14.27
N THR A 88 2.53 10.93 14.02
CA THR A 88 1.73 12.15 14.08
C THR A 88 0.90 12.17 15.34
N GLY A 89 0.41 11.02 15.80
CA GLY A 89 -0.67 10.88 16.76
C GLY A 89 -2.04 11.00 16.10
N ALA A 90 -3.08 10.61 16.84
CA ALA A 90 -4.46 10.59 16.39
C ALA A 90 -5.41 11.18 17.43
N LEU A 91 -6.47 11.83 16.97
CA LEU A 91 -7.61 12.28 17.77
C LEU A 91 -8.87 11.57 17.28
N THR A 92 -9.49 10.77 18.15
CA THR A 92 -10.86 10.27 17.90
C THR A 92 -11.84 11.24 18.52
N VAL A 93 -12.71 11.82 17.70
CA VAL A 93 -13.46 13.05 18.01
C VAL A 93 -14.89 12.71 18.43
N ALA A 94 -15.27 13.15 19.63
CA ALA A 94 -16.64 13.04 20.14
C ALA A 94 -17.42 14.33 19.92
N PHE A 95 -18.62 14.22 19.34
CA PHE A 95 -19.53 15.34 19.08
C PHE A 95 -20.75 15.36 20.01
N ASN A 96 -20.95 14.32 20.81
CA ASN A 96 -22.05 14.18 21.74
C ASN A 96 -21.65 13.29 22.94
N GLN A 97 -22.59 13.08 23.86
CA GLN A 97 -22.36 12.33 25.08
C GLN A 97 -22.13 10.82 24.84
N ASP A 98 -22.79 10.22 23.84
CA ASP A 98 -22.63 8.81 23.50
C ASP A 98 -21.25 8.55 22.89
N ASP A 99 -20.78 9.45 22.02
CA ASP A 99 -19.43 9.46 21.50
C ASP A 99 -18.41 9.50 22.65
N LEU A 100 -18.60 10.38 23.64
CA LEU A 100 -17.73 10.47 24.82
C LEU A 100 -17.72 9.17 25.64
N ASN A 101 -18.88 8.52 25.79
CA ASN A 101 -18.96 7.22 26.46
C ASN A 101 -18.18 6.15 25.69
N TYR A 102 -18.25 6.17 24.35
CA TYR A 102 -17.41 5.32 23.50
C TYR A 102 -15.92 5.59 23.73
N LEU A 103 -15.47 6.85 23.74
CA LEU A 103 -14.07 7.19 23.99
C LEU A 103 -13.56 6.66 25.35
N LYS A 104 -14.39 6.72 26.40
CA LYS A 104 -14.06 6.16 27.73
C LYS A 104 -13.87 4.65 27.67
N SER A 105 -14.60 3.94 26.81
CA SER A 105 -14.44 2.50 26.63
C SER A 105 -13.13 2.11 25.94
N LEU A 106 -12.58 2.96 25.06
CA LEU A 106 -11.34 2.68 24.32
C LEU A 106 -10.13 2.48 25.25
N LYS A 107 -10.06 3.23 26.36
CA LYS A 107 -9.02 3.05 27.38
C LYS A 107 -8.99 1.61 27.91
N ASN A 108 -10.16 1.00 28.09
CA ASN A 108 -10.29 -0.36 28.60
C ASN A 108 -10.01 -1.43 27.54
N ILE A 109 -10.38 -1.18 26.27
CA ILE A 109 -10.19 -2.14 25.16
C ILE A 109 -8.71 -2.32 24.81
N GLY A 110 -7.98 -1.21 24.66
CA GLY A 110 -6.58 -1.24 24.23
C GLY A 110 -5.58 -1.59 25.32
N LYS A 111 -5.99 -1.46 26.60
CA LYS A 111 -5.09 -1.44 27.79
C LYS A 111 -3.85 -0.59 27.49
N TYR A 112 -4.11 0.64 27.09
CA TYR A 112 -3.12 1.52 26.49
C TYR A 112 -3.11 2.85 27.25
N ASP A 113 -2.16 2.95 28.17
CA ASP A 113 -2.11 4.00 29.19
C ASP A 113 -1.65 5.35 28.63
N ASP A 114 -0.90 5.34 27.51
CA ASP A 114 -0.42 6.54 26.82
C ASP A 114 -1.54 7.40 26.22
N ALA A 115 -2.75 6.87 26.09
CA ALA A 115 -3.85 7.60 25.50
C ALA A 115 -4.69 8.36 26.52
N GLU A 116 -5.11 9.55 26.14
CA GLU A 116 -5.77 10.52 27.01
C GLU A 116 -7.11 10.95 26.45
N ILE A 117 -8.05 11.29 27.33
CA ILE A 117 -9.27 12.00 26.90
C ILE A 117 -9.02 13.47 27.17
N LEU A 118 -8.98 14.26 26.10
CA LEU A 118 -8.72 15.69 26.15
C LEU A 118 -10.04 16.48 26.12
N SER A 119 -10.04 17.59 26.85
CA SER A 119 -11.08 18.62 26.74
C SER A 119 -11.09 19.26 25.35
N PRO A 120 -12.18 19.95 24.96
CA PRO A 120 -12.22 20.71 23.71
C PRO A 120 -11.08 21.72 23.59
N GLN A 121 -10.74 22.42 24.68
CA GLN A 121 -9.67 23.43 24.70
C GLN A 121 -8.30 22.80 24.42
N GLU A 122 -7.96 21.70 25.10
CA GLU A 122 -6.71 20.96 24.87
C GLU A 122 -6.64 20.40 23.46
N SER A 123 -7.77 19.90 22.94
CA SER A 123 -7.87 19.36 21.57
C SER A 123 -7.59 20.44 20.52
N LEU A 124 -8.15 21.64 20.68
CA LEU A 124 -7.95 22.78 19.78
C LEU A 124 -6.54 23.39 19.87
N LEU A 125 -5.86 23.25 21.02
CA LEU A 125 -4.44 23.62 21.13
C LEU A 125 -3.56 22.69 20.28
N LEU A 126 -3.88 21.39 20.23
CA LEU A 126 -3.17 20.44 19.38
C LEU A 126 -3.55 20.59 17.89
N GLU A 127 -4.84 20.80 17.61
CA GLU A 127 -5.41 20.88 16.26
C GLU A 127 -6.33 22.10 16.11
N PRO A 128 -5.78 23.29 15.80
CA PRO A 128 -6.56 24.54 15.74
C PRO A 128 -7.67 24.58 14.68
N ASN A 129 -7.59 23.72 13.65
CA ASN A 129 -8.60 23.63 12.60
C ASN A 129 -9.67 22.56 12.87
N LEU A 130 -9.57 21.84 13.99
CA LEU A 130 -10.59 20.90 14.44
C LEU A 130 -11.90 21.64 14.72
N SER A 131 -13.02 20.96 14.50
CA SER A 131 -14.35 21.48 14.82
C SER A 131 -14.46 21.93 16.28
N ASP A 132 -15.07 23.09 16.51
CA ASP A 132 -15.35 23.63 17.84
C ASP A 132 -16.60 23.02 18.49
N ARG A 133 -17.36 22.20 17.73
CA ARG A 133 -18.58 21.51 18.18
C ARG A 133 -18.31 20.23 18.98
N ILE A 134 -17.06 19.97 19.31
CA ILE A 134 -16.63 18.73 19.97
C ILE A 134 -16.91 18.78 21.47
N VAL A 135 -17.16 17.62 22.06
CA VAL A 135 -17.32 17.44 23.50
C VAL A 135 -16.00 17.01 24.15
N ALA A 136 -15.23 16.17 23.45
CA ALA A 136 -13.91 15.70 23.86
C ALA A 136 -13.19 15.04 22.67
N THR A 137 -11.92 14.74 22.85
CA THR A 137 -11.20 13.81 21.96
C THR A 137 -10.48 12.74 22.75
N TYR A 138 -10.27 11.58 22.13
CA TYR A 138 -9.34 10.57 22.62
C TYR A 138 -8.04 10.72 21.83
N TYR A 139 -6.99 11.17 22.51
CA TYR A 139 -5.67 11.39 21.96
C TYR A 139 -4.80 10.16 22.12
N ASP A 140 -4.31 9.64 21.00
CA ASP A 140 -3.32 8.58 20.94
C ASP A 140 -2.01 9.15 20.35
N PRO A 141 -0.92 9.23 21.13
CA PRO A 141 0.33 9.82 20.68
C PRO A 141 1.16 8.92 19.75
N ARG A 142 0.86 7.61 19.64
CA ARG A 142 1.69 6.67 18.86
C ARG A 142 1.14 6.32 17.49
N ALA A 143 -0.07 6.77 17.13
CA ALA A 143 -0.54 6.59 15.77
C ALA A 143 0.42 7.27 14.78
N ALA A 144 0.66 6.63 13.64
CA ALA A 144 1.56 7.15 12.63
C ALA A 144 0.94 7.06 11.24
N VAL A 145 1.48 7.85 10.32
CA VAL A 145 1.16 7.79 8.89
C VAL A 145 2.38 7.28 8.12
N ALA A 146 2.11 6.50 7.08
CA ALA A 146 3.09 5.82 6.26
C ALA A 146 2.62 5.86 4.80
N SER A 147 3.55 6.05 3.89
CA SER A 147 3.26 5.96 2.47
C SER A 147 3.02 4.48 2.12
N PRO A 148 1.80 4.08 1.70
CA PRO A 148 1.52 2.68 1.41
C PRO A 148 2.34 2.16 0.22
N PHE A 149 2.73 3.07 -0.69
CA PHE A 149 3.63 2.78 -1.79
C PHE A 149 5.03 2.48 -1.28
N ARG A 150 5.63 3.40 -0.50
CA ARG A 150 7.01 3.27 -0.03
C ARG A 150 7.19 2.10 0.93
N LEU A 151 6.22 1.81 1.81
CA LEU A 151 6.29 0.63 2.68
C LEU A 151 6.31 -0.68 1.86
N THR A 152 5.40 -0.80 0.89
CA THR A 152 5.35 -1.99 0.01
C THR A 152 6.64 -2.13 -0.80
N LEU A 153 7.17 -1.03 -1.34
CA LEU A 153 8.42 -1.01 -2.08
C LEU A 153 9.63 -1.34 -1.20
N ALA A 154 9.67 -0.84 0.03
CA ALA A 154 10.74 -1.14 0.98
C ALA A 154 10.81 -2.63 1.29
N PHE A 155 9.67 -3.29 1.52
CA PHE A 155 9.63 -4.75 1.65
C PHE A 155 10.11 -5.46 0.37
N ALA A 156 9.62 -5.05 -0.80
CA ALA A 156 10.00 -5.68 -2.06
C ALA A 156 11.51 -5.53 -2.36
N GLU A 157 12.07 -4.33 -2.17
CA GLU A 157 13.49 -4.03 -2.34
C GLU A 157 14.35 -4.82 -1.35
N GLY A 158 13.96 -4.85 -0.07
CA GLY A 158 14.66 -5.62 0.96
C GLY A 158 14.64 -7.12 0.67
N ALA A 159 13.51 -7.65 0.21
CA ALA A 159 13.40 -9.04 -0.22
C ALA A 159 14.30 -9.33 -1.43
N ALA A 160 14.27 -8.46 -2.44
CA ALA A 160 15.05 -8.61 -3.67
C ALA A 160 16.56 -8.56 -3.43
N LEU A 161 17.03 -7.66 -2.55
CA LEU A 161 18.42 -7.59 -2.12
C LEU A 161 18.90 -8.88 -1.45
N ASN A 162 17.99 -9.60 -0.81
CA ASN A 162 18.26 -10.88 -0.17
C ASN A 162 17.86 -12.07 -1.06
N GLY A 163 17.80 -11.90 -2.37
CA GLY A 163 17.72 -13.01 -3.33
C GLY A 163 16.31 -13.54 -3.64
N VAL A 164 15.25 -12.85 -3.21
CA VAL A 164 13.89 -13.17 -3.67
C VAL A 164 13.73 -12.79 -5.14
N GLU A 165 13.26 -13.73 -5.96
CA GLU A 165 12.94 -13.49 -7.37
C GLU A 165 11.51 -12.92 -7.51
N PHE A 166 11.33 -11.99 -8.44
CA PHE A 166 10.02 -11.36 -8.73
C PHE A 166 9.66 -11.57 -10.20
N HIS A 167 8.51 -12.19 -10.45
CA HIS A 167 7.97 -12.36 -11.79
C HIS A 167 6.63 -11.61 -11.90
N PHE A 168 6.58 -10.69 -12.85
CA PHE A 168 5.42 -9.83 -13.14
C PHE A 168 4.65 -10.37 -14.35
N ASP A 169 3.44 -9.85 -14.60
CA ASP A 169 2.51 -10.36 -15.63
C ASP A 169 2.28 -11.88 -15.52
N SER A 170 2.32 -12.39 -14.29
CA SER A 170 2.34 -13.83 -13.98
C SER A 170 1.10 -14.20 -13.18
N SER A 171 -0.05 -14.24 -13.85
CA SER A 171 -1.32 -14.62 -13.23
C SER A 171 -1.35 -16.13 -12.93
N VAL A 172 -1.64 -16.50 -11.68
CA VAL A 172 -1.79 -17.91 -11.31
C VAL A 172 -3.16 -18.45 -11.73
N GLU A 173 -3.15 -19.55 -12.47
CA GLU A 173 -4.34 -20.16 -13.07
C GLU A 173 -4.81 -21.43 -12.38
N GLY A 174 -3.95 -22.10 -11.63
CA GLY A 174 -4.28 -23.34 -10.95
C GLY A 174 -3.10 -23.97 -10.24
N PHE A 175 -3.39 -25.09 -9.57
CA PHE A 175 -2.43 -25.87 -8.82
C PHE A 175 -2.61 -27.36 -9.11
N ASP A 176 -1.48 -28.06 -9.26
CA ASP A 176 -1.42 -29.52 -9.29
C ASP A 176 -0.45 -30.03 -8.22
N HIS A 177 -0.55 -31.32 -7.86
CA HIS A 177 0.43 -31.99 -7.01
C HIS A 177 1.32 -32.95 -7.78
N GLN A 178 2.61 -32.94 -7.44
CA GLN A 178 3.55 -33.98 -7.83
C GLN A 178 4.33 -34.44 -6.59
N GLY A 179 3.84 -35.52 -5.97
CA GLY A 179 4.37 -35.98 -4.68
C GLY A 179 4.22 -34.92 -3.59
N LYS A 180 5.34 -34.48 -3.01
CA LYS A 180 5.37 -33.43 -1.96
C LYS A 180 5.45 -32.01 -2.53
N LYS A 181 5.46 -31.84 -3.84
CA LYS A 181 5.63 -30.55 -4.51
C LYS A 181 4.30 -30.06 -5.07
N ILE A 182 4.12 -28.75 -5.06
CA ILE A 182 2.99 -28.05 -5.66
C ILE A 182 3.47 -27.47 -6.99
N ILE A 183 2.76 -27.79 -8.06
CA ILE A 183 2.95 -27.17 -9.38
C ILE A 183 2.02 -25.97 -9.46
N VAL A 184 2.58 -24.80 -9.74
CA VAL A 184 1.83 -23.55 -9.91
C VAL A 184 1.76 -23.23 -11.39
N HIS A 185 0.54 -23.14 -11.93
CA HIS A 185 0.30 -22.87 -13.33
C HIS A 185 0.15 -21.38 -13.60
N THR A 186 0.82 -20.89 -14.64
CA THR A 186 0.63 -19.55 -15.22
C THR A 186 0.53 -19.67 -16.75
N PRO A 187 0.06 -18.62 -17.47
CA PRO A 187 -0.11 -18.69 -18.93
C PRO A 187 1.17 -19.04 -19.70
N ASN A 188 2.32 -18.58 -19.20
CA ASN A 188 3.58 -18.63 -19.95
C ASN A 188 4.53 -19.73 -19.45
N GLU A 189 4.51 -20.04 -18.15
CA GLU A 189 5.38 -21.06 -17.56
C GLU A 189 4.78 -21.71 -16.30
N ASN A 190 5.26 -22.91 -15.97
CA ASN A 190 4.89 -23.62 -14.75
C ASN A 190 6.06 -23.60 -13.77
N TYR A 191 5.75 -23.36 -12.50
CA TYR A 191 6.74 -23.38 -11.41
C TYR A 191 6.46 -24.54 -10.48
N GLU A 192 7.48 -24.95 -9.74
CA GLU A 192 7.39 -26.00 -8.75
C GLU A 192 7.87 -25.48 -7.40
N ALA A 193 7.13 -25.74 -6.33
CA ALA A 193 7.53 -25.36 -4.98
C ALA A 193 7.19 -26.43 -3.92
N SER A 194 7.95 -26.43 -2.82
CA SER A 194 7.56 -27.19 -1.63
C SER A 194 6.34 -26.57 -0.95
N TYR A 195 6.31 -25.23 -0.91
CA TYR A 195 5.27 -24.45 -0.23
C TYR A 195 4.78 -23.31 -1.11
N VAL A 196 3.50 -22.97 -0.97
CA VAL A 196 2.88 -21.87 -1.70
C VAL A 196 2.07 -21.02 -0.75
N VAL A 197 2.17 -19.69 -0.86
CA VAL A 197 1.42 -18.73 -0.05
C VAL A 197 0.57 -17.85 -0.96
N ASN A 198 -0.76 -17.98 -0.86
CA ASN A 198 -1.71 -17.14 -1.56
C ASN A 198 -1.99 -15.86 -0.78
N ALA A 199 -1.34 -14.76 -1.19
CA ALA A 199 -1.51 -13.41 -0.66
C ALA A 199 -2.18 -12.47 -1.70
N ALA A 200 -3.05 -13.00 -2.56
CA ALA A 200 -3.58 -12.31 -3.74
C ALA A 200 -4.66 -11.24 -3.47
N GLY A 201 -4.77 -10.73 -2.24
CA GLY A 201 -5.70 -9.66 -1.86
C GLY A 201 -7.16 -9.96 -2.26
N LEU A 202 -7.79 -9.07 -3.04
CA LEU A 202 -9.14 -9.28 -3.57
C LEU A 202 -9.33 -10.60 -4.33
N SER A 203 -8.26 -11.12 -4.94
CA SER A 203 -8.30 -12.35 -5.72
C SER A 203 -7.98 -13.59 -4.90
N SER A 204 -7.68 -13.49 -3.60
CA SER A 204 -7.32 -14.65 -2.79
C SER A 204 -8.42 -15.71 -2.73
N ALA A 205 -9.69 -15.29 -2.72
CA ALA A 205 -10.86 -16.16 -2.89
C ALA A 205 -10.82 -16.98 -4.18
N LYS A 206 -10.56 -16.30 -5.30
CA LYS A 206 -10.53 -16.91 -6.62
C LYS A 206 -9.35 -17.89 -6.74
N ILE A 207 -8.21 -17.55 -6.14
CA ILE A 207 -7.04 -18.44 -6.09
C ILE A 207 -7.29 -19.65 -5.18
N ALA A 208 -7.89 -19.49 -4.00
CA ALA A 208 -8.25 -20.62 -3.14
C ALA A 208 -9.26 -21.57 -3.81
N LYS A 209 -10.24 -21.04 -4.56
CA LYS A 209 -11.16 -21.88 -5.34
C LYS A 209 -10.44 -22.69 -6.42
N LYS A 210 -9.32 -22.20 -6.96
CA LYS A 210 -8.52 -22.92 -7.97
C LYS A 210 -7.72 -24.10 -7.39
N SER A 211 -7.46 -24.13 -6.08
CA SER A 211 -6.98 -25.33 -5.35
C SER A 211 -8.14 -26.21 -4.86
N GLY A 212 -9.37 -25.86 -5.21
CA GLY A 212 -10.57 -26.55 -4.75
C GLY A 212 -10.94 -26.28 -3.29
N ASP A 213 -10.24 -25.38 -2.60
CA ASP A 213 -10.61 -24.96 -1.25
C ASP A 213 -11.83 -24.02 -1.31
N GLN A 214 -12.73 -24.19 -0.35
CA GLN A 214 -13.89 -23.32 -0.22
C GLN A 214 -13.61 -22.25 0.83
N ILE A 215 -13.93 -21.01 0.49
CA ILE A 215 -13.86 -19.89 1.40
C ILE A 215 -15.19 -19.11 1.38
N PRO A 216 -15.54 -18.40 2.46
CA PRO A 216 -16.73 -17.56 2.48
C PRO A 216 -16.69 -16.50 1.37
N VAL A 217 -17.87 -16.11 0.88
CA VAL A 217 -17.98 -15.06 -0.14
C VAL A 217 -17.60 -13.72 0.47
N PHE A 218 -16.67 -13.01 -0.18
CA PHE A 218 -16.34 -11.64 0.22
C PHE A 218 -17.48 -10.69 -0.13
N SER A 219 -17.80 -9.80 0.81
CA SER A 219 -18.41 -8.53 0.46
C SER A 219 -17.29 -7.57 0.05
N THR A 220 -17.53 -6.77 -0.99
CA THR A 220 -16.57 -5.77 -1.45
C THR A 220 -17.11 -4.39 -1.17
N PHE A 221 -16.31 -3.61 -0.43
CA PHE A 221 -16.67 -2.24 -0.08
C PHE A 221 -15.70 -1.25 -0.70
N LYS A 222 -16.26 -0.32 -1.47
CA LYS A 222 -15.57 0.83 -2.03
C LYS A 222 -15.44 1.92 -0.97
N GLY A 223 -14.29 2.57 -0.97
CA GLY A 223 -14.04 3.79 -0.24
C GLY A 223 -13.40 4.83 -1.14
N GLU A 224 -14.00 6.00 -1.20
CA GLU A 224 -13.59 7.12 -2.03
C GLU A 224 -12.84 8.18 -1.23
N TYR A 225 -11.95 8.92 -1.88
CA TYR A 225 -11.00 9.80 -1.23
C TYR A 225 -10.84 11.13 -1.97
N PHE A 226 -10.58 12.19 -1.21
CA PHE A 226 -9.97 13.43 -1.68
C PHE A 226 -8.53 13.52 -1.18
N LEU A 227 -7.60 13.84 -2.08
CA LEU A 227 -6.22 14.18 -1.74
C LEU A 227 -5.98 15.65 -2.11
N LEU A 228 -5.62 16.45 -1.11
CA LEU A 228 -5.30 17.86 -1.27
C LEU A 228 -3.82 18.07 -1.60
N ASP A 229 -3.53 19.19 -2.26
CA ASP A 229 -2.18 19.66 -2.54
C ASP A 229 -1.34 19.92 -1.28
N LYS A 230 -0.01 19.93 -1.44
CA LYS A 230 0.93 20.27 -0.35
C LYS A 230 0.78 21.72 0.13
N GLU A 231 0.16 22.62 -0.62
CA GLU A 231 -0.24 23.94 -0.08
C GLU A 231 -1.18 23.85 1.13
N SER A 232 -1.89 22.72 1.31
CA SER A 232 -2.71 22.47 2.49
C SER A 232 -1.95 21.76 3.63
N GLN A 233 -0.63 21.59 3.51
CA GLN A 233 0.19 20.98 4.55
C GLN A 233 0.03 21.73 5.88
N GLY A 234 -0.15 20.97 6.96
CA GLY A 234 -0.37 21.53 8.29
C GLY A 234 -1.81 21.98 8.56
N LEU A 235 -2.75 21.82 7.62
CA LEU A 235 -4.18 21.96 7.89
C LEU A 235 -4.60 21.10 9.08
N VAL A 236 -4.11 19.86 9.12
CA VAL A 236 -4.13 19.00 10.30
C VAL A 236 -2.74 18.42 10.53
N LYS A 237 -2.33 18.24 11.79
CA LYS A 237 -1.05 17.60 12.15
C LYS A 237 -1.26 16.19 12.70
N LYS A 238 -2.42 15.91 13.29
CA LYS A 238 -2.90 14.61 13.78
C LYS A 238 -3.85 13.96 12.79
N ILE A 239 -3.99 12.64 12.91
CA ILE A 239 -5.05 11.89 12.24
C ILE A 239 -6.36 12.15 12.99
N LEU A 240 -7.37 12.69 12.32
CA LEU A 240 -8.68 12.99 12.91
C LEU A 240 -9.68 11.89 12.53
N TYR A 241 -10.16 11.15 13.52
CA TYR A 241 -11.21 10.15 13.35
C TYR A 241 -12.53 10.64 13.92
N PRO A 242 -13.68 10.31 13.31
CA PRO A 242 -14.93 10.31 14.03
C PRO A 242 -14.98 9.10 14.97
N VAL A 243 -15.88 9.11 15.96
CA VAL A 243 -16.29 7.87 16.62
C VAL A 243 -16.88 6.90 15.58
N PRO A 244 -16.44 5.63 15.55
CA PRO A 244 -16.90 4.64 14.58
C PRO A 244 -18.38 4.32 14.75
N ASN A 245 -19.02 3.89 13.66
CA ASN A 245 -20.36 3.31 13.69
C ASN A 245 -20.31 1.80 13.44
N SER A 246 -21.47 1.13 13.41
CA SER A 246 -21.56 -0.32 13.21
C SER A 246 -20.98 -0.81 11.87
N LEU A 247 -20.89 0.06 10.87
CA LEU A 247 -20.47 -0.29 9.51
C LEU A 247 -18.99 0.04 9.25
N SER A 248 -18.49 1.16 9.78
CA SER A 248 -17.15 1.65 9.45
C SER A 248 -16.52 2.49 10.56
N LYS A 249 -15.20 2.73 10.44
CA LYS A 249 -14.48 3.71 11.26
C LYS A 249 -14.85 5.18 10.92
N GLY A 250 -15.74 5.38 9.96
CA GLY A 250 -16.14 6.70 9.46
C GLY A 250 -15.10 7.35 8.55
N ILE A 251 -15.45 8.55 8.08
CA ILE A 251 -14.62 9.39 7.22
C ILE A 251 -13.66 10.20 8.10
N LEU A 252 -12.37 9.97 7.92
CA LEU A 252 -11.30 10.67 8.63
C LEU A 252 -10.71 11.80 7.79
N VAL A 253 -9.92 12.65 8.45
CA VAL A 253 -9.00 13.61 7.83
C VAL A 253 -7.60 13.33 8.37
N SER A 254 -6.61 13.16 7.48
CA SER A 254 -5.25 12.76 7.87
C SER A 254 -4.19 13.53 7.10
N PRO A 255 -3.06 13.92 7.72
CA PRO A 255 -1.86 14.24 6.98
C PRO A 255 -1.31 12.99 6.29
N THR A 256 -0.44 13.17 5.29
CA THR A 256 0.39 12.10 4.73
C THR A 256 1.89 12.41 4.97
N PRO A 257 2.78 11.41 4.96
CA PRO A 257 4.22 11.65 5.08
C PRO A 257 4.78 12.60 4.03
N GLU A 258 4.13 12.70 2.86
CA GLU A 258 4.56 13.54 1.75
C GLU A 258 4.01 14.98 1.81
N GLY A 259 3.31 15.34 2.89
CA GLY A 259 2.79 16.69 3.13
C GLY A 259 1.41 16.97 2.54
N ASN A 260 0.80 16.02 1.83
CA ASN A 260 -0.59 16.13 1.39
C ASN A 260 -1.57 15.97 2.57
N ILE A 261 -2.82 16.37 2.37
CA ILE A 261 -3.93 16.07 3.30
C ILE A 261 -4.93 15.15 2.60
N LEU A 262 -5.34 14.09 3.26
CA LEU A 262 -6.27 13.09 2.76
C LEU A 262 -7.58 13.15 3.56
N ALA A 263 -8.71 13.11 2.85
CA ALA A 263 -10.03 12.92 3.43
C ALA A 263 -10.72 11.70 2.83
N GLY A 264 -11.40 10.92 3.68
CA GLY A 264 -12.00 9.64 3.30
C GLY A 264 -11.45 8.50 4.15
N PRO A 265 -11.91 7.26 3.94
CA PRO A 265 -12.88 6.84 2.94
C PRO A 265 -14.34 6.96 3.43
N ASN A 266 -15.29 6.98 2.49
CA ASN A 266 -16.65 6.51 2.77
C ASN A 266 -16.71 4.96 2.75
N PHE A 267 -17.92 4.40 2.88
CA PHE A 267 -18.13 2.95 2.92
C PHE A 267 -19.36 2.57 2.11
N GLU A 268 -19.15 2.13 0.88
CA GLU A 268 -20.20 1.80 -0.09
C GLU A 268 -20.03 0.36 -0.58
N SER A 269 -21.12 -0.42 -0.65
CA SER A 269 -21.07 -1.75 -1.27
C SER A 269 -20.84 -1.60 -2.78
N SER A 270 -19.89 -2.32 -3.34
CA SER A 270 -19.62 -2.30 -4.79
C SER A 270 -19.05 -3.62 -5.29
N CYS A 271 -18.85 -3.75 -6.61
CA CYS A 271 -18.13 -4.85 -7.24
C CYS A 271 -16.61 -4.79 -6.95
N ALA A 272 -15.93 -5.94 -7.06
CA ALA A 272 -14.53 -6.07 -6.67
C ALA A 272 -13.54 -5.24 -7.52
N ASP A 273 -13.93 -4.85 -8.72
CA ASP A 273 -13.14 -4.14 -9.73
C ASP A 273 -13.57 -2.67 -9.94
N ASP A 274 -14.65 -2.23 -9.29
CA ASP A 274 -15.14 -0.86 -9.40
C ASP A 274 -14.25 0.11 -8.60
N THR A 275 -13.29 0.70 -9.29
CA THR A 275 -12.41 1.75 -8.75
C THR A 275 -12.83 3.16 -9.17
N SER A 276 -14.06 3.32 -9.68
CA SER A 276 -14.61 4.61 -10.05
C SER A 276 -15.08 5.41 -8.83
N THR A 277 -15.05 6.74 -8.94
CA THR A 277 -15.62 7.64 -7.94
C THR A 277 -17.00 8.13 -8.35
N THR A 278 -17.88 8.40 -7.39
CA THR A 278 -19.24 8.86 -7.60
C THR A 278 -19.48 10.22 -6.97
N SER A 279 -20.33 11.05 -7.57
CA SER A 279 -20.71 12.33 -6.97
C SER A 279 -21.36 12.14 -5.58
N GLN A 280 -22.14 11.07 -5.40
CA GLN A 280 -22.77 10.75 -4.13
C GLN A 280 -21.73 10.41 -3.05
N GLY A 281 -20.86 9.43 -3.30
CA GLY A 281 -19.85 9.03 -2.32
C GLY A 281 -18.85 10.15 -2.01
N LEU A 282 -18.45 10.95 -3.01
CA LEU A 282 -17.65 12.15 -2.76
C LEU A 282 -18.39 13.22 -1.93
N ASN A 283 -19.72 13.36 -2.07
CA ASN A 283 -20.50 14.24 -1.19
C ASN A 283 -20.54 13.73 0.25
N GLU A 284 -20.59 12.42 0.46
CA GLU A 284 -20.47 11.82 1.80
C GLU A 284 -19.11 12.12 2.42
N VAL A 285 -18.02 11.88 1.68
CA VAL A 285 -16.65 12.20 2.12
C VAL A 285 -16.53 13.68 2.46
N ARG A 286 -17.11 14.57 1.63
CA ARG A 286 -17.13 16.00 1.88
C ARG A 286 -17.79 16.34 3.22
N ALA A 287 -18.98 15.81 3.46
CA ALA A 287 -19.73 16.04 4.69
C ALA A 287 -18.97 15.49 5.93
N GLY A 288 -18.38 14.30 5.83
CA GLY A 288 -17.60 13.70 6.92
C GLY A 288 -16.34 14.49 7.25
N ALA A 289 -15.60 14.94 6.25
CA ALA A 289 -14.42 15.77 6.47
C ALA A 289 -14.77 17.15 7.04
N GLN A 290 -15.86 17.79 6.58
CA GLN A 290 -16.33 19.06 7.14
C GLN A 290 -16.86 18.94 8.57
N LYS A 291 -17.36 17.76 8.96
CA LYS A 291 -17.73 17.50 10.35
C LYS A 291 -16.51 17.61 11.27
N LEU A 292 -15.36 17.09 10.84
CA LEU A 292 -14.10 17.13 11.59
C LEU A 292 -13.37 18.47 11.46
N VAL A 293 -13.31 19.02 10.23
CA VAL A 293 -12.59 20.25 9.88
C VAL A 293 -13.56 21.17 9.11
N PRO A 294 -14.29 22.08 9.78
CA PRO A 294 -15.38 22.84 9.15
C PRO A 294 -14.97 23.63 7.89
N ARG A 295 -13.73 24.12 7.86
CA ARG A 295 -13.16 24.89 6.73
C ARG A 295 -12.24 24.05 5.84
N PHE A 296 -12.60 22.80 5.56
CA PHE A 296 -11.80 21.92 4.71
C PHE A 296 -11.73 22.44 3.25
N PRO A 297 -10.54 22.69 2.68
CA PRO A 297 -10.38 23.38 1.40
C PRO A 297 -10.43 22.42 0.21
N PHE A 298 -11.62 21.93 -0.15
CA PHE A 298 -11.79 21.01 -1.30
C PHE A 298 -11.35 21.60 -2.65
N ASN A 299 -11.24 22.92 -2.78
CA ASN A 299 -10.69 23.57 -3.97
C ASN A 299 -9.18 23.29 -4.17
N GLN A 300 -8.49 22.77 -3.15
CA GLN A 300 -7.09 22.32 -3.22
C GLN A 300 -6.96 20.85 -3.60
N THR A 301 -8.05 20.18 -4.01
CA THR A 301 -8.02 18.78 -4.44
C THR A 301 -7.16 18.63 -5.68
N ILE A 302 -6.13 17.77 -5.60
CA ILE A 302 -5.28 17.41 -6.74
C ILE A 302 -5.57 16.01 -7.25
N GLN A 303 -6.19 15.15 -6.44
CA GLN A 303 -6.56 13.80 -6.85
C GLN A 303 -7.79 13.30 -6.10
N ILE A 304 -8.65 12.59 -6.82
CA ILE A 304 -9.72 11.76 -6.28
C ILE A 304 -9.47 10.31 -6.70
N PHE A 305 -9.73 9.36 -5.81
CA PHE A 305 -9.54 7.95 -6.09
C PHE A 305 -10.44 7.09 -5.20
N ALA A 306 -10.58 5.82 -5.57
CA ALA A 306 -11.27 4.83 -4.76
C ALA A 306 -10.38 3.60 -4.50
N GLY A 307 -10.62 2.94 -3.37
CA GLY A 307 -10.04 1.65 -3.01
C GLY A 307 -11.12 0.65 -2.63
N ILE A 308 -10.90 -0.62 -2.94
CA ILE A 308 -11.82 -1.72 -2.61
C ILE A 308 -11.27 -2.55 -1.44
N ARG A 309 -12.15 -2.95 -0.54
CA ARG A 309 -11.82 -3.81 0.61
C ARG A 309 -12.50 -5.17 0.48
N PRO A 310 -11.76 -6.30 0.57
CA PRO A 310 -12.35 -7.62 0.70
C PRO A 310 -12.75 -7.86 2.15
N THR A 311 -14.04 -7.83 2.44
CA THR A 311 -14.57 -8.00 3.80
C THR A 311 -15.25 -9.36 3.92
N LEU A 312 -14.75 -10.20 4.82
CA LEU A 312 -15.41 -11.44 5.21
C LEU A 312 -16.64 -11.16 6.10
N PRO A 313 -17.65 -12.05 6.13
CA PRO A 313 -18.82 -11.89 7.00
C PRO A 313 -18.48 -11.64 8.47
N GLU A 314 -17.48 -12.35 8.99
CA GLU A 314 -16.99 -12.25 10.36
C GLU A 314 -16.12 -11.00 10.59
N ARG A 315 -15.77 -10.29 9.50
CA ARG A 315 -14.82 -9.16 9.46
C ARG A 315 -13.49 -9.46 10.13
N ASP A 316 -13.05 -10.71 10.15
CA ASP A 316 -11.72 -11.11 10.63
C ASP A 316 -10.84 -11.58 9.46
N PHE A 317 -9.54 -11.71 9.70
CA PHE A 317 -8.63 -12.33 8.75
C PHE A 317 -8.82 -13.84 8.76
N LEU A 318 -8.93 -14.44 7.59
CA LEU A 318 -8.96 -15.90 7.43
C LEU A 318 -7.62 -16.36 6.86
N ILE A 319 -6.79 -16.95 7.71
CA ILE A 319 -5.49 -17.51 7.33
C ILE A 319 -5.49 -19.00 7.68
N PHE A 320 -5.26 -19.86 6.69
CA PHE A 320 -5.31 -21.30 6.90
C PHE A 320 -4.45 -22.07 5.89
N VAL A 321 -4.02 -23.27 6.30
CA VAL A 321 -3.40 -24.26 5.41
C VAL A 321 -4.50 -25.00 4.66
N SER A 322 -4.36 -25.13 3.34
CA SER A 322 -5.25 -25.93 2.49
C SER A 322 -5.30 -27.37 2.98
N LYS A 323 -6.52 -27.89 3.12
CA LYS A 323 -6.73 -29.32 3.45
C LYS A 323 -6.48 -30.23 2.25
N LYS A 324 -6.65 -29.69 1.04
CA LYS A 324 -6.47 -30.42 -0.22
C LYS A 324 -5.02 -30.42 -0.67
N HIS A 325 -4.30 -29.35 -0.39
CA HIS A 325 -2.93 -29.13 -0.80
C HIS A 325 -2.03 -28.84 0.41
N PRO A 326 -1.53 -29.86 1.12
CA PRO A 326 -0.55 -29.63 2.19
C PRO A 326 0.63 -28.79 1.69
N GLY A 327 1.00 -27.76 2.45
CA GLY A 327 2.00 -26.77 2.05
C GLY A 327 1.48 -25.55 1.28
N LEU A 328 0.18 -25.51 0.93
CA LEU A 328 -0.49 -24.30 0.39
C LEU A 328 -1.18 -23.55 1.53
N ILE A 329 -0.86 -22.26 1.69
CA ILE A 329 -1.45 -21.38 2.71
C ILE A 329 -2.28 -20.30 2.02
N HIS A 330 -3.47 -20.01 2.54
CA HIS A 330 -4.36 -18.98 2.01
C HIS A 330 -4.55 -17.84 3.00
N LEU A 331 -4.43 -16.60 2.51
CA LEU A 331 -4.69 -15.37 3.25
C LEU A 331 -5.88 -14.64 2.62
N CYS A 332 -7.03 -14.70 3.27
CA CYS A 332 -8.31 -14.24 2.77
C CYS A 332 -8.89 -13.12 3.65
N GLY A 333 -9.56 -12.14 3.04
CA GLY A 333 -10.25 -11.07 3.76
C GLY A 333 -9.33 -10.09 4.50
N ILE A 334 -8.09 -9.90 4.02
CA ILE A 334 -7.15 -8.97 4.65
C ILE A 334 -7.53 -7.51 4.31
N GLU A 335 -8.42 -6.94 5.11
CA GLU A 335 -8.80 -5.53 5.11
C GLU A 335 -8.06 -4.73 6.20
N SER A 336 -8.48 -3.50 6.51
CA SER A 336 -7.92 -2.73 7.63
C SER A 336 -7.94 -3.54 8.94
N PRO A 337 -6.81 -3.68 9.66
CA PRO A 337 -5.58 -2.90 9.56
C PRO A 337 -4.44 -3.58 8.76
N GLY A 338 -4.72 -4.21 7.63
CA GLY A 338 -3.77 -5.06 6.87
C GLY A 338 -2.46 -4.39 6.43
N LEU A 339 -2.43 -3.07 6.24
CA LEU A 339 -1.17 -2.32 6.04
C LEU A 339 -0.30 -2.34 7.30
N THR A 340 -0.90 -2.07 8.46
CA THR A 340 -0.22 -2.13 9.76
C THR A 340 0.16 -3.56 10.11
N ALA A 341 -0.74 -4.52 9.88
CA ALA A 341 -0.58 -5.91 10.28
C ALA A 341 0.37 -6.72 9.37
N SER A 342 0.82 -6.18 8.22
CA SER A 342 1.57 -6.95 7.22
C SER A 342 2.83 -7.67 7.74
N PRO A 343 3.70 -7.09 8.60
CA PRO A 343 4.83 -7.85 9.13
C PRO A 343 4.43 -8.89 10.18
N GLY A 344 3.38 -8.65 10.97
CA GLY A 344 2.85 -9.66 11.90
C GLY A 344 2.18 -10.84 11.17
N ILE A 345 1.52 -10.56 10.04
CA ILE A 345 1.03 -11.60 9.12
C ILE A 345 2.20 -12.41 8.55
N ALA A 346 3.30 -11.74 8.16
CA ALA A 346 4.46 -12.42 7.61
C ALA A 346 5.10 -13.39 8.60
N GLU A 347 5.28 -12.96 9.85
CA GLU A 347 5.74 -13.80 10.96
C GLU A 347 4.83 -15.02 11.17
N TYR A 348 3.51 -14.80 11.23
CA TYR A 348 2.53 -15.89 11.41
C TYR A 348 2.53 -16.89 10.24
N VAL A 349 2.70 -16.43 9.01
CA VAL A 349 2.88 -17.31 7.85
C VAL A 349 4.16 -18.14 7.99
N GLY A 350 5.26 -17.56 8.50
CA GLY A 350 6.48 -18.30 8.84
C GLY A 350 6.22 -19.43 9.82
N GLU A 351 5.47 -19.18 10.90
CA GLU A 351 5.05 -20.20 11.88
C GLU A 351 4.26 -21.33 11.22
N LEU A 352 3.29 -21.00 10.36
CA LEU A 352 2.52 -22.00 9.63
C LEU A 352 3.37 -22.83 8.68
N LEU A 353 4.34 -22.22 7.99
CA LEU A 353 5.28 -22.95 7.13
C LEU A 353 6.15 -23.92 7.93
N ILE A 354 6.63 -23.52 9.12
CA ILE A 354 7.34 -24.42 10.05
C ILE A 354 6.47 -25.60 10.45
N GLN A 355 5.19 -25.36 10.77
CA GLN A 355 4.24 -26.42 11.10
C GLN A 355 4.00 -27.39 9.92
N GLN A 356 4.14 -26.90 8.68
CA GLN A 356 4.10 -27.73 7.47
C GLN A 356 5.45 -28.41 7.14
N GLY A 357 6.45 -28.29 8.02
CA GLY A 357 7.74 -28.96 7.92
C GLY A 357 8.84 -28.16 7.24
N LEU A 358 8.64 -26.87 6.95
CA LEU A 358 9.71 -26.02 6.43
C LEU A 358 10.74 -25.72 7.52
N SER A 359 12.02 -25.94 7.24
CA SER A 359 13.10 -25.52 8.13
C SER A 359 13.50 -24.07 7.79
N LEU A 360 13.39 -23.17 8.75
CA LEU A 360 13.83 -21.78 8.63
C LEU A 360 15.23 -21.62 9.22
N LYS A 361 16.26 -21.92 8.42
CA LYS A 361 17.66 -21.66 8.76
C LYS A 361 18.00 -20.22 8.40
N GLU A 362 18.41 -19.41 9.37
CA GLU A 362 18.83 -18.03 9.12
C GLU A 362 20.05 -17.98 8.18
N LYS A 363 20.12 -16.93 7.35
CA LYS A 363 21.31 -16.66 6.53
C LYS A 363 22.45 -16.13 7.37
N ASP A 364 23.67 -16.45 6.96
CA ASP A 364 24.89 -15.92 7.58
C ASP A 364 25.00 -14.39 7.43
N GLN A 365 24.46 -13.85 6.33
CA GLN A 365 24.45 -12.42 6.05
C GLN A 365 23.12 -11.98 5.46
N ILE A 366 22.53 -10.95 6.07
CA ILE A 366 21.34 -10.26 5.58
C ILE A 366 21.74 -8.87 5.11
N ILE A 367 21.34 -8.50 3.90
CA ILE A 367 21.59 -7.19 3.32
C ILE A 367 20.45 -6.27 3.73
N PHE A 368 20.77 -5.21 4.47
CA PHE A 368 19.81 -4.17 4.81
C PHE A 368 19.64 -3.21 3.64
N ARG A 369 18.39 -2.89 3.34
CA ARG A 369 18.02 -1.95 2.30
C ARG A 369 18.26 -0.53 2.80
N LYS A 370 18.79 0.33 1.93
CA LYS A 370 18.95 1.77 2.18
C LYS A 370 17.98 2.55 1.32
N ALA A 371 17.35 3.57 1.90
CA ALA A 371 16.47 4.44 1.15
C ALA A 371 17.27 5.25 0.14
N PHE A 372 16.76 5.32 -1.08
CA PHE A 372 17.28 6.27 -2.06
C PHE A 372 16.96 7.69 -1.59
N PRO A 373 17.92 8.63 -1.68
CA PRO A 373 17.68 10.02 -1.27
C PRO A 373 16.51 10.62 -2.04
N VAL A 374 15.62 11.32 -1.33
CA VAL A 374 14.54 12.11 -1.93
C VAL A 374 15.06 13.54 -2.03
N PHE A 375 15.29 14.02 -3.25
CA PHE A 375 15.99 15.29 -3.45
C PHE A 375 15.27 16.47 -2.79
N HIS A 376 13.94 16.47 -2.87
CA HIS A 376 13.08 17.46 -2.23
C HIS A 376 13.28 17.56 -0.71
N ASP A 377 13.51 16.44 -0.03
CA ASP A 377 13.61 16.37 1.43
C ASP A 377 15.02 16.72 1.93
N CYS A 378 16.01 16.85 1.03
CA CYS A 378 17.40 17.15 1.35
C CYS A 378 17.61 18.66 1.60
N ASP A 379 18.47 19.01 2.56
CA ASP A 379 18.96 20.38 2.74
C ASP A 379 19.90 20.81 1.59
N TRP A 380 20.21 22.11 1.52
CA TRP A 380 21.03 22.67 0.44
C TRP A 380 22.43 22.05 0.36
N LYS A 381 23.06 21.81 1.51
CA LYS A 381 24.39 21.18 1.57
C LYS A 381 24.34 19.79 0.96
N LYS A 382 23.34 18.98 1.32
CA LYS A 382 23.19 17.64 0.78
C LYS A 382 22.86 17.64 -0.71
N ARG A 383 22.02 18.57 -1.17
CA ARG A 383 21.73 18.76 -2.59
C ARG A 383 23.00 19.07 -3.38
N GLU A 384 23.85 19.98 -2.91
CA GLU A 384 25.14 20.30 -3.54
C GLU A 384 26.07 19.08 -3.59
N GLU A 385 26.17 18.31 -2.51
CA GLU A 385 26.95 17.06 -2.49
C GLU A 385 26.47 16.05 -3.54
N LEU A 386 25.15 15.86 -3.67
CA LEU A 386 24.57 14.95 -4.64
C LEU A 386 24.85 15.40 -6.09
N ILE A 387 24.67 16.70 -6.36
CA ILE A 387 24.94 17.29 -7.68
C ILE A 387 26.42 17.17 -8.06
N ALA A 388 27.33 17.36 -7.09
CA ALA A 388 28.77 17.21 -7.31
C ALA A 388 29.16 15.75 -7.63
N GLN A 389 28.42 14.76 -7.10
CA GLN A 389 28.64 13.34 -7.37
C GLN A 389 28.06 12.91 -8.73
N ASP A 390 26.86 13.38 -9.06
CA ASP A 390 26.18 13.11 -10.32
C ASP A 390 25.35 14.34 -10.75
N PRO A 391 25.72 15.02 -11.86
CA PRO A 391 25.00 16.18 -12.37
C PRO A 391 23.51 15.94 -12.66
N ASP A 392 23.07 14.69 -12.81
CA ASP A 392 21.66 14.36 -13.01
C ASP A 392 20.78 14.70 -11.79
N TRP A 393 21.36 14.83 -10.59
CA TRP A 393 20.65 15.39 -9.44
C TRP A 393 20.28 16.87 -9.61
N GLY A 394 21.00 17.60 -10.46
CA GLY A 394 20.69 19.00 -10.76
C GLY A 394 19.61 19.19 -11.82
N GLN A 395 19.21 18.10 -12.51
CA GLN A 395 18.26 18.14 -13.61
C GLN A 395 16.84 17.81 -13.14
N ILE A 396 16.04 18.85 -12.88
CA ILE A 396 14.65 18.68 -12.43
C ILE A 396 13.76 18.22 -13.58
N VAL A 397 13.19 17.02 -13.44
CA VAL A 397 12.22 16.43 -14.38
C VAL A 397 10.79 16.80 -14.00
N CYS A 398 10.45 16.82 -12.70
CA CYS A 398 9.13 17.22 -12.23
C CYS A 398 9.22 18.34 -11.20
N ARG A 399 8.82 19.55 -11.61
CA ARG A 399 8.91 20.74 -10.76
C ARG A 399 8.06 20.68 -9.49
N CYS A 400 6.82 20.19 -9.57
CA CYS A 400 5.91 20.24 -8.41
C CYS A 400 6.25 19.25 -7.30
N GLU A 401 7.09 18.26 -7.58
CA GLU A 401 7.59 17.28 -6.59
C GLU A 401 9.13 17.32 -6.48
N GLU A 402 9.77 18.29 -7.15
CA GLU A 402 11.23 18.45 -7.26
C GLU A 402 11.99 17.16 -7.64
N VAL A 403 11.39 16.32 -8.48
CA VAL A 403 11.99 15.04 -8.88
C VAL A 403 13.06 15.26 -9.94
N THR A 404 14.22 14.70 -9.71
CA THR A 404 15.43 14.80 -10.53
C THR A 404 15.53 13.68 -11.58
N LEU A 405 16.42 13.85 -12.56
CA LEU A 405 16.75 12.79 -13.52
C LEU A 405 17.43 11.60 -12.84
N ALA A 406 18.25 11.84 -11.81
CA ALA A 406 18.86 10.79 -10.99
C ALA A 406 17.81 9.88 -10.34
N GLU A 407 16.74 10.45 -9.78
CA GLU A 407 15.62 9.68 -9.21
C GLU A 407 14.87 8.86 -10.27
N VAL A 408 14.66 9.42 -11.47
CA VAL A 408 14.06 8.66 -12.60
C VAL A 408 14.95 7.48 -12.98
N LYS A 409 16.27 7.69 -13.13
CA LYS A 409 17.23 6.62 -13.44
C LYS A 409 17.26 5.55 -12.36
N TYR A 410 17.23 5.95 -11.08
CA TYR A 410 17.17 5.03 -9.96
C TYR A 410 15.91 4.16 -10.02
N ALA A 411 14.73 4.77 -10.17
CA ALA A 411 13.46 4.05 -10.17
C ALA A 411 13.34 3.04 -11.32
N LEU A 412 14.00 3.28 -12.46
CA LEU A 412 14.07 2.36 -13.59
C LEU A 412 15.07 1.20 -13.40
N ARG A 413 16.03 1.33 -12.47
CA ARG A 413 17.13 0.37 -12.27
C ARG A 413 17.06 -0.40 -10.95
N MET A 414 16.32 0.10 -9.96
CA MET A 414 16.10 -0.60 -8.70
C MET A 414 15.47 -1.98 -8.91
N ASN A 415 15.53 -2.84 -7.90
CA ASN A 415 14.94 -4.18 -7.97
C ASN A 415 13.85 -4.34 -6.91
N PRO A 416 12.57 -4.54 -7.28
CA PRO A 416 12.04 -4.60 -8.65
C PRO A 416 11.93 -3.21 -9.33
N PRO A 417 12.25 -3.11 -10.65
CA PRO A 417 12.27 -1.82 -11.35
C PRO A 417 10.87 -1.33 -11.67
N ALA A 418 10.71 0.00 -11.80
CA ALA A 418 9.51 0.58 -12.38
C ALA A 418 9.38 0.16 -13.85
N ARG A 419 8.22 -0.41 -14.20
CA ARG A 419 7.91 -0.82 -15.59
C ARG A 419 6.90 0.09 -16.30
N THR A 420 6.30 1.01 -15.56
CA THR A 420 5.24 1.90 -16.04
C THR A 420 5.40 3.30 -15.45
N MET A 421 4.73 4.29 -16.06
CA MET A 421 4.72 5.67 -15.56
C MET A 421 4.14 5.77 -14.15
N ASP A 422 3.07 5.02 -13.85
CA ASP A 422 2.49 4.94 -12.52
C ASP A 422 3.43 4.20 -11.54
N GLY A 423 4.26 3.27 -12.03
CA GLY A 423 5.34 2.65 -11.26
C GLY A 423 6.42 3.64 -10.83
N LEU A 424 6.78 4.59 -11.70
CA LEU A 424 7.64 5.73 -11.35
C LEU A 424 6.93 6.64 -10.34
N LYS A 425 5.65 6.98 -10.59
CA LYS A 425 4.83 7.80 -9.69
C LYS A 425 4.82 7.26 -8.26
N ARG A 426 4.67 5.94 -8.08
CA ARG A 426 4.65 5.30 -6.75
C ARG A 426 6.00 5.32 -6.02
N ARG A 427 7.13 5.27 -6.75
CA ARG A 427 8.49 5.25 -6.18
C ARG A 427 9.00 6.65 -5.83
N ILE A 428 8.91 7.55 -6.80
CA ILE A 428 9.58 8.85 -6.77
C ILE A 428 8.62 10.03 -6.90
N ARG A 429 7.30 9.79 -6.85
CA ARG A 429 6.25 10.83 -6.91
C ARG A 429 6.23 11.68 -8.17
N VAL A 430 7.00 11.34 -9.19
CA VAL A 430 6.89 12.00 -10.49
C VAL A 430 5.44 11.93 -10.97
N THR A 431 4.87 13.06 -11.43
CA THR A 431 3.44 13.20 -11.80
C THR A 431 2.42 13.15 -10.64
N ALA A 432 2.84 13.13 -9.36
CA ALA A 432 1.95 13.06 -8.20
C ALA A 432 1.57 14.41 -7.57
N GLY A 433 2.34 15.47 -7.82
CA GLY A 433 2.05 16.79 -7.24
C GLY A 433 0.93 17.53 -7.96
N ARG A 434 0.75 18.81 -7.61
CA ARG A 434 -0.31 19.73 -8.08
C ARG A 434 -0.83 19.50 -9.49
N CYS A 435 0.07 19.42 -10.47
CA CYS A 435 -0.30 19.35 -11.88
C CYS A 435 -0.75 17.97 -12.36
N GLN A 436 -0.69 16.94 -11.51
CA GLN A 436 -0.95 15.54 -11.83
C GLN A 436 -0.26 15.03 -13.11
N GLY A 437 0.94 15.56 -13.40
CA GLY A 437 1.72 15.18 -14.57
C GLY A 437 1.52 16.05 -15.81
N SER A 438 0.61 17.03 -15.79
CA SER A 438 0.31 17.89 -16.95
C SER A 438 1.55 18.54 -17.59
N PHE A 439 2.58 18.85 -16.80
CA PHE A 439 3.83 19.43 -17.31
C PHE A 439 4.91 18.39 -17.57
N CYS A 440 5.25 17.58 -16.57
CA CYS A 440 6.39 16.66 -16.72
C CYS A 440 6.13 15.51 -17.69
N GLN A 441 4.87 15.14 -17.96
CA GLN A 441 4.55 14.14 -18.98
C GLN A 441 4.84 14.62 -20.42
N MET A 442 5.16 15.90 -20.64
CA MET A 442 5.57 16.37 -21.97
C MET A 442 6.96 15.86 -22.38
N HIS A 443 7.88 15.65 -21.41
CA HIS A 443 9.26 15.24 -21.68
C HIS A 443 9.67 13.94 -21.00
N LEU A 444 9.05 13.59 -19.85
CA LEU A 444 9.35 12.35 -19.13
C LEU A 444 9.20 11.09 -20.00
N PRO A 445 8.17 10.93 -20.87
CA PRO A 445 8.10 9.82 -21.81
C PRO A 445 9.36 9.66 -22.65
N SER A 446 9.87 10.75 -23.23
CA SER A 446 11.08 10.75 -24.05
C SER A 446 12.31 10.36 -23.25
N ILE A 447 12.43 10.84 -22.00
CA ILE A 447 13.50 10.45 -21.09
C ILE A 447 13.45 8.94 -20.83
N VAL A 448 12.29 8.41 -20.44
CA VAL A 448 12.12 6.98 -20.12
C VAL A 448 12.39 6.10 -21.34
N MET A 449 11.85 6.47 -22.51
CA MET A 449 12.10 5.74 -23.75
C MET A 449 13.59 5.66 -24.09
N ASN A 450 14.32 6.77 -23.95
CA ASN A 450 15.75 6.81 -24.21
C ASN A 450 16.54 5.99 -23.18
N LEU A 451 16.18 6.05 -21.90
CA LEU A 451 16.86 5.32 -20.83
C LEU A 451 16.65 3.80 -20.92
N LEU A 452 15.47 3.36 -21.37
CA LEU A 452 15.14 1.94 -21.53
C LEU A 452 15.42 1.40 -22.94
N ASN A 453 15.73 2.29 -23.89
CA ASN A 453 15.88 1.97 -25.32
C ASN A 453 14.63 1.25 -25.89
N ILE A 454 13.45 1.79 -25.63
CA ILE A 454 12.16 1.23 -26.08
C ILE A 454 11.45 2.14 -27.09
N GLY A 455 10.52 1.57 -27.85
CA GLY A 455 9.70 2.32 -28.80
C GLY A 455 8.58 3.12 -28.13
N ILE A 456 8.02 4.08 -28.88
CA ILE A 456 6.91 4.94 -28.44
C ILE A 456 5.67 4.16 -27.98
N GLN A 457 5.43 3.02 -28.62
CA GLN A 457 4.30 2.14 -28.35
C GLN A 457 4.55 1.15 -27.21
N ASP A 458 5.77 1.05 -26.70
CA ASP A 458 6.10 0.16 -25.58
C ASP A 458 6.02 0.88 -24.22
N LEU A 459 5.83 2.20 -24.22
CA LEU A 459 5.69 2.99 -23.01
C LEU A 459 4.28 2.85 -22.43
N LEU A 460 4.20 2.32 -21.21
CA LEU A 460 2.95 2.01 -20.53
C LEU A 460 2.65 2.99 -19.39
N LYS A 461 1.38 3.38 -19.24
CA LYS A 461 0.93 4.24 -18.15
C LYS A 461 0.83 3.48 -16.82
N SER A 462 0.04 2.42 -16.75
CA SER A 462 -0.34 1.70 -15.52
C SER A 462 -0.15 0.19 -15.62
N ASP A 463 -0.66 -0.41 -16.69
CA ASP A 463 -0.78 -1.84 -16.94
C ASP A 463 -0.46 -2.18 -18.41
N LYS A 464 -0.51 -3.47 -18.76
CA LYS A 464 -0.12 -3.95 -20.10
C LYS A 464 -0.97 -3.45 -21.27
N ASN A 465 -2.17 -2.94 -20.99
CA ASN A 465 -3.11 -2.43 -22.00
C ASN A 465 -3.18 -0.90 -22.00
N SER A 466 -2.22 -0.23 -21.36
CA SER A 466 -2.24 1.22 -21.11
C SER A 466 -1.15 1.96 -21.87
N ASN A 467 -0.96 1.65 -23.16
CA ASN A 467 0.01 2.35 -24.01
C ASN A 467 -0.24 3.86 -23.95
N LEU A 468 0.76 4.61 -23.50
CA LEU A 468 0.64 6.06 -23.35
C LEU A 468 0.54 6.75 -24.72
N LEU A 469 1.19 6.16 -25.72
CA LEU A 469 1.26 6.66 -27.08
C LEU A 469 1.06 5.47 -28.04
N VAL A 470 0.15 5.61 -29.01
CA VAL A 470 -0.26 4.51 -29.91
C VAL A 470 0.50 4.49 -31.25
N GLY A 471 1.38 5.47 -31.49
CA GLY A 471 2.21 5.55 -32.68
C GLY A 471 2.48 6.98 -33.15
N LYS A 472 3.23 7.11 -34.26
CA LYS A 472 3.45 8.41 -34.92
C LYS A 472 2.18 8.83 -35.66
N THR A 473 1.76 10.08 -35.53
CA THR A 473 0.54 10.64 -36.16
C THR A 473 0.41 10.28 -37.65
N LYS A 474 1.49 10.42 -38.44
CA LYS A 474 1.49 10.12 -39.88
C LYS A 474 1.27 8.63 -40.23
N LYS A 475 1.48 7.69 -39.29
CA LYS A 475 1.22 6.25 -39.50
C LYS A 475 -0.18 5.84 -39.05
N VAL A 476 -0.71 6.45 -37.99
CA VAL A 476 -2.04 6.16 -37.43
C VAL A 476 -3.17 6.72 -38.30
N VAL A 477 -2.96 7.87 -38.96
CA VAL A 477 -3.95 8.45 -39.88
C VAL A 477 -4.15 7.58 -41.13
N ASN A 478 -3.11 6.88 -41.59
CA ASN A 478 -3.19 6.02 -42.77
C ASN A 478 -3.94 4.70 -42.52
N THR A 479 -4.17 4.29 -41.27
CA THR A 479 -4.93 3.07 -40.94
C THR A 479 -6.44 3.31 -40.79
N HIS A 480 -6.88 4.57 -40.73
CA HIS A 480 -8.30 4.94 -40.64
C HIS A 480 -8.83 5.65 -41.91
N ALA A 481 -8.03 5.69 -42.98
CA ALA A 481 -8.49 6.14 -44.28
C ALA A 481 -9.23 5.00 -45.00
N THR A 482 -10.47 4.72 -44.59
CA THR A 482 -11.45 4.09 -45.49
C THR A 482 -11.78 5.09 -46.60
N PRO A 483 -11.79 4.69 -47.89
CA PRO A 483 -12.20 5.60 -48.97
C PRO A 483 -13.68 5.96 -48.77
N HIS A 484 -13.97 7.25 -48.93
CA HIS A 484 -15.33 7.81 -48.90
C HIS A 484 -16.26 7.20 -49.94
#